data_AF-A0AA88T246-F1
#
_entry.id   AF-A0AA88T246-F1
#
_cell.length_a   1.000
_cell.length_b   1.000
_cell.length_c   1.000
_cell.angle_alpha   90.00
_cell.angle_beta   90.00
_cell.angle_gamma   90.00
#
_symmetry.space_group_name_H-M   'P 1'
#
loop_
_entity.id
_entity.type
_entity.pdbx_description
1 polymer ?
#
loop_
_entity_poly.entity_id
_entity_poly.type
_entity_poly.pdbx_seq_one_letter_code
_entity_poly.pdbx_strand_id
1 'polypeptide(L)'
;MKNTSKCYLGLQKQLLAPKDNKTKHEKKLQELRCKISGMEKTLCRIEVKLAKMQRKFNKETKCVSTQTGNEQEVDEVNIQTLRQEVKPTPEAGAAITSIPSQIMAKRPGSSLSPTTNIKRPRLDTRSPDPASFTPLATSKPMNTMDVTGQQRECHTGKFLITSALNTLQESCFDALPTIAGRLLFGRVSEVPGLRDKEKSVISDFCENQVLAQELMTAILCMIKAEGAAMKHELLQTLCRVYVGMCQKTGDYHKAHALAYRLLKEDFPEAPKLILVMATAWPSVFSNDSSLCQAIHKVTKLKAEGDVIDYLSDYLHWVEKPPGDVHQIISSTLKALLQDSSLTFRNNSWYGVDLCPAGWDYIYSLDLLCTRKGWVWTFRNVIRQEIWQTISTWLMQRRSQQRAIGDVCVAALLRLLGRLGQMGLKEKEIGMVQSLTKGLKDFANYTQGYADMPWEVQLSVFYATHDLAPGNPREALEALSSWQKEIQAVPPAVTSCIKQITMLCNL
;
A
#
# COMPACT_ATOMS: atom_id res chain seq x y z
N MET A 1 25.29 29.89 60.72
CA MET A 1 24.68 28.56 60.95
C MET A 1 23.31 28.32 60.27
N LYS A 2 22.53 29.33 59.82
CA LYS A 2 21.21 29.10 59.20
C LYS A 2 21.23 28.59 57.74
N ASN A 3 22.30 28.81 56.97
CA ASN A 3 22.38 28.40 55.55
C ASN A 3 22.76 26.93 55.34
N THR A 4 23.48 26.31 56.27
CA THR A 4 23.86 24.88 56.19
C THR A 4 22.68 23.94 56.44
N SER A 5 21.71 24.33 57.27
CA SER A 5 20.51 23.53 57.56
C SER A 5 19.54 23.42 56.36
N LYS A 6 19.38 24.49 55.56
CA LYS A 6 18.57 24.45 54.33
C LYS A 6 19.18 23.56 53.24
N CYS A 7 20.50 23.55 53.13
CA CYS A 7 21.19 22.71 52.15
C CYS A 7 21.04 21.21 52.49
N TYR A 8 21.09 20.86 53.78
CA TYR A 8 20.92 19.49 54.25
C TYR A 8 19.49 18.96 54.03
N LEU A 9 18.45 19.78 54.26
CA LEU A 9 17.06 19.41 53.97
C LEU A 9 16.79 19.20 52.47
N GLY A 10 17.43 19.98 51.60
CA GLY A 10 17.31 19.85 50.15
C GLY A 10 17.89 18.53 49.64
N LEU A 11 19.08 18.16 50.13
CA LEU A 11 19.74 16.89 49.82
C LEU A 11 18.95 15.70 50.36
N GLN A 12 18.37 15.79 51.56
CA GLN A 12 17.55 14.73 52.14
C GLN A 12 16.27 14.46 51.32
N LYS A 13 15.62 15.51 50.80
CA LYS A 13 14.47 15.36 49.89
C LYS A 13 14.87 14.74 48.54
N GLN A 14 16.03 15.11 48.00
CA GLN A 14 16.55 14.51 46.76
C GLN A 14 16.99 13.05 46.93
N LEU A 15 17.36 12.62 48.14
CA LEU A 15 17.71 11.22 48.43
C LEU A 15 16.49 10.32 48.70
N LEU A 16 15.37 10.88 49.16
CA LEU A 16 14.11 10.14 49.40
C LEU A 16 13.26 9.96 48.13
N ALA A 17 13.25 10.94 47.21
CA ALA A 17 12.46 10.86 45.98
C ALA A 17 12.77 9.63 45.07
N PRO A 18 14.03 9.16 44.93
CA PRO A 18 14.34 7.95 44.16
C PRO A 18 13.79 6.67 44.80
N LYS A 19 13.70 6.62 46.14
CA LYS A 19 13.14 5.45 46.85
C LYS A 19 11.64 5.34 46.61
N ASP A 20 10.90 6.45 46.66
CA ASP A 20 9.45 6.45 46.41
C ASP A 20 9.10 6.07 44.97
N ASN A 21 9.89 6.52 44.00
CA ASN A 21 9.73 6.12 42.60
C ASN A 21 10.02 4.63 42.38
N LYS A 22 11.05 4.08 43.03
CA LYS A 22 11.36 2.65 42.96
C LYS A 22 10.20 1.79 43.49
N THR A 23 9.63 2.14 44.64
CA THR A 23 8.48 1.43 45.22
C THR A 23 7.23 1.51 44.34
N LYS A 24 7.02 2.65 43.65
CA LYS A 24 5.92 2.82 42.68
C LYS A 24 6.10 1.96 41.43
N HIS A 25 7.34 1.82 40.94
CA HIS A 25 7.65 0.94 39.81
C HIS A 25 7.48 -0.54 40.18
N GLU A 26 7.92 -0.97 41.37
CA GLU A 26 7.75 -2.34 41.85
C GLU A 26 6.27 -2.74 41.97
N LYS A 27 5.41 -1.85 42.50
CA LYS A 27 3.96 -2.09 42.56
C LYS A 27 3.34 -2.26 41.16
N LYS A 28 3.70 -1.41 40.19
CA LYS A 28 3.22 -1.54 38.81
C LYS A 28 3.68 -2.85 38.16
N LEU A 29 4.92 -3.26 38.43
CA LEU A 29 5.49 -4.49 37.89
C LEU A 29 4.77 -5.73 38.45
N GLN A 30 4.40 -5.72 39.73
CA GLN A 30 3.61 -6.78 40.35
C GLN A 30 2.18 -6.84 39.79
N GLU A 31 1.53 -5.68 39.59
CA GLU A 31 0.20 -5.62 38.97
C GLU A 31 0.20 -6.21 37.55
N LEU A 32 1.21 -5.86 36.75
CA LEU A 32 1.39 -6.40 35.40
C LEU A 32 1.62 -7.92 35.42
N ARG A 33 2.41 -8.45 36.37
CA ARG A 33 2.59 -9.90 36.54
C ARG A 33 1.28 -10.62 36.86
N CYS A 34 0.46 -10.05 37.75
CA CYS A 34 -0.86 -10.61 38.06
C CYS A 34 -1.79 -10.62 36.83
N LYS A 35 -1.78 -9.55 36.02
CA LYS A 35 -2.55 -9.48 34.76
C LYS A 35 -2.10 -10.51 33.75
N ILE A 36 -0.78 -10.67 33.54
CA ILE A 36 -0.22 -11.69 32.63
C ILE A 36 -0.65 -13.09 33.07
N SER A 37 -0.55 -13.42 34.36
CA SER A 37 -1.01 -14.73 34.88
C SER A 37 -2.51 -14.97 34.67
N GLY A 38 -3.34 -13.92 34.77
CA GLY A 38 -4.78 -14.01 34.46
C GLY A 38 -5.06 -14.30 32.99
N MET A 39 -4.31 -13.66 32.09
CA MET A 39 -4.43 -13.89 30.64
C MET A 39 -3.98 -15.30 30.25
N GLU A 40 -2.88 -15.81 30.83
CA GLU A 40 -2.40 -17.18 30.60
C GLU A 40 -3.45 -18.23 31.00
N LYS A 41 -4.11 -18.05 32.16
CA LYS A 41 -5.22 -18.92 32.58
C LYS A 41 -6.40 -18.89 31.61
N THR A 42 -6.66 -17.74 31.00
CA THR A 42 -7.75 -17.58 30.03
C THR A 42 -7.41 -18.25 28.70
N LEU A 43 -6.18 -18.09 28.21
CA LEU A 43 -5.66 -18.81 27.04
C LEU A 43 -5.76 -20.32 27.22
N CYS A 44 -5.31 -20.84 28.37
CA CYS A 44 -5.39 -22.27 28.67
C CYS A 44 -6.84 -22.80 28.64
N ARG A 45 -7.82 -22.03 29.15
CA ARG A 45 -9.25 -22.39 29.06
C ARG A 45 -9.76 -22.41 27.62
N ILE A 46 -9.30 -21.48 26.78
CA ILE A 46 -9.69 -21.40 25.36
C ILE A 46 -9.10 -22.60 24.60
N GLU A 47 -7.84 -22.94 24.82
CA GLU A 47 -7.18 -24.09 24.19
C GLU A 47 -7.90 -25.41 24.52
N VAL A 48 -8.29 -25.60 25.78
CA VAL A 48 -9.08 -26.78 26.20
C VAL A 48 -10.44 -26.82 25.50
N LYS A 49 -11.13 -25.67 25.34
CA LYS A 49 -12.40 -25.60 24.60
C LYS A 49 -12.21 -25.92 23.12
N LEU A 50 -11.14 -25.42 22.50
CA LEU A 50 -10.83 -25.64 21.09
C LEU A 50 -10.53 -27.12 20.84
N ALA A 51 -9.76 -27.76 21.72
CA ALA A 51 -9.51 -29.20 21.66
C ALA A 51 -10.80 -30.03 21.81
N LYS A 52 -11.74 -29.61 22.68
CA LYS A 52 -13.05 -30.26 22.82
C LYS A 52 -13.90 -30.11 21.56
N MET A 53 -13.94 -28.92 20.95
CA MET A 53 -14.67 -28.69 19.70
C MET A 53 -14.09 -29.50 18.54
N GLN A 54 -12.76 -29.56 18.43
CA GLN A 54 -12.10 -30.38 17.41
C GLN A 54 -12.44 -31.87 17.56
N ARG A 55 -12.50 -32.38 18.80
CA ARG A 55 -12.92 -33.77 19.07
C ARG A 55 -14.39 -34.02 18.71
N LYS A 56 -15.29 -33.06 18.92
CA LYS A 56 -16.70 -33.17 18.50
C LYS A 56 -16.81 -33.20 16.98
N PHE A 57 -16.14 -32.26 16.31
CA PHE A 57 -16.11 -32.18 14.84
C PHE A 57 -15.60 -33.48 14.21
N ASN A 58 -14.51 -34.04 14.75
CA ASN A 58 -13.95 -35.31 14.28
C ASN A 58 -14.86 -36.52 14.56
N LYS A 59 -15.74 -36.47 15.57
CA LYS A 59 -16.73 -37.52 15.82
C LYS A 59 -17.90 -37.41 14.83
N GLU A 60 -18.40 -36.20 14.58
CA GLU A 60 -19.49 -35.94 13.63
C GLU A 60 -19.08 -36.34 12.20
N THR A 61 -17.89 -35.95 11.76
CA THR A 61 -17.36 -36.36 10.44
C THR A 61 -17.15 -37.87 10.32
N LYS A 62 -16.84 -38.57 11.42
CA LYS A 62 -16.68 -40.04 11.41
C LYS A 62 -18.01 -40.79 11.44
N CYS A 63 -19.05 -40.22 12.05
CA CYS A 63 -20.40 -40.82 12.05
C CYS A 63 -21.09 -40.71 10.69
N VAL A 64 -20.90 -39.60 9.96
CA VAL A 64 -21.47 -39.39 8.61
C VAL A 64 -20.89 -40.38 7.58
N SER A 65 -19.68 -40.89 7.80
CA SER A 65 -19.06 -41.90 6.92
C SER A 65 -19.62 -43.32 7.08
N THR A 66 -20.48 -43.59 8.08
CA THR A 66 -21.10 -44.92 8.30
C THR A 66 -22.57 -45.00 7.88
N GLN A 67 -23.14 -43.91 7.38
CA GLN A 67 -24.51 -43.87 6.84
C GLN A 67 -24.47 -43.25 5.43
N THR A 68 -23.94 -44.01 4.47
CA THR A 68 -24.23 -43.79 3.05
C THR A 68 -24.74 -45.12 2.51
N GLY A 69 -26.04 -45.31 2.69
CA GLY A 69 -26.77 -46.51 2.34
C GLY A 69 -28.21 -46.37 2.81
N ASN A 70 -28.94 -45.40 2.25
CA ASN A 70 -30.36 -45.45 1.88
C ASN A 70 -30.95 -44.04 1.71
N GLU A 71 -31.92 -43.97 0.79
CA GLU A 71 -32.48 -42.79 0.11
C GLU A 71 -33.36 -41.87 0.98
N GLN A 72 -33.50 -40.64 0.46
CA GLN A 72 -34.59 -39.64 0.54
C GLN A 72 -35.63 -39.74 1.67
N GLU A 73 -35.78 -38.64 2.43
CA GLU A 73 -37.00 -37.80 2.41
C GLU A 73 -36.77 -36.48 3.16
N VAL A 74 -37.46 -35.44 2.70
CA VAL A 74 -37.43 -34.05 3.19
C VAL A 74 -38.21 -33.96 4.50
N ASP A 75 -37.72 -33.17 5.47
CA ASP A 75 -38.61 -32.58 6.47
C ASP A 75 -38.18 -31.15 6.85
N GLU A 76 -38.95 -30.22 6.29
CA GLU A 76 -38.82 -28.77 6.32
C GLU A 76 -39.52 -28.21 7.56
N VAL A 77 -39.09 -28.61 8.77
CA VAL A 77 -39.71 -28.09 10.03
C VAL A 77 -38.71 -27.68 11.12
N ASN A 78 -37.42 -28.06 11.04
CA ASN A 78 -36.49 -27.88 12.17
C ASN A 78 -35.57 -26.63 12.14
N ILE A 79 -35.73 -25.72 11.17
CA ILE A 79 -34.87 -24.50 11.08
C ILE A 79 -35.47 -23.27 11.78
N GLN A 80 -36.67 -23.38 12.36
CA GLN A 80 -37.33 -22.24 13.02
C GLN A 80 -37.18 -22.20 14.56
N THR A 81 -36.69 -23.27 15.18
CA THR A 81 -36.62 -23.37 16.66
C THR A 81 -35.28 -22.90 17.26
N LEU A 82 -34.26 -22.60 16.44
CA LEU A 82 -32.93 -22.18 16.94
C LEU A 82 -32.64 -20.67 16.81
N ARG A 83 -33.63 -19.85 16.42
CA ARG A 83 -33.49 -18.38 16.32
C ARG A 83 -34.08 -17.59 17.50
N GLN A 84 -34.61 -18.26 18.52
CA GLN A 84 -35.10 -17.61 19.74
C GLN A 84 -34.33 -18.08 20.97
N GLU A 85 -33.07 -17.68 21.10
CA GLU A 85 -32.50 -17.43 22.43
C GLU A 85 -31.29 -16.51 22.29
N VAL A 86 -31.15 -15.58 23.23
CA VAL A 86 -30.18 -14.47 23.31
C VAL A 86 -30.66 -13.15 22.68
N LYS A 87 -31.53 -12.48 23.44
CA LYS A 87 -31.76 -11.03 23.43
C LYS A 87 -30.92 -10.42 24.57
N PRO A 88 -30.08 -9.39 24.36
CA PRO A 88 -29.55 -8.58 25.46
C PRO A 88 -30.36 -7.28 25.60
N THR A 89 -30.55 -6.84 26.85
CA THR A 89 -30.98 -5.46 27.19
C THR A 89 -29.98 -4.90 28.23
N PRO A 90 -29.87 -3.57 28.40
CA PRO A 90 -28.60 -2.88 28.26
C PRO A 90 -28.16 -2.17 29.54
N GLU A 91 -26.85 -2.15 29.85
CA GLU A 91 -26.33 -1.18 30.81
C GLU A 91 -24.98 -0.56 30.38
N ALA A 92 -25.00 0.76 30.50
CA ALA A 92 -24.01 1.81 30.45
C ALA A 92 -22.50 1.48 30.56
N GLY A 93 -21.75 2.04 29.60
CA GLY A 93 -20.70 3.03 29.88
C GLY A 93 -19.36 2.54 30.42
N ALA A 94 -18.36 2.41 29.53
CA ALA A 94 -17.01 2.94 29.72
C ALA A 94 -16.12 2.62 28.51
N ALA A 95 -15.58 3.67 27.88
CA ALA A 95 -14.61 3.59 26.81
C ALA A 95 -13.25 3.08 27.34
N ILE A 96 -12.65 2.08 26.70
CA ILE A 96 -11.23 1.75 26.86
C ILE A 96 -10.59 1.42 25.51
N THR A 97 -9.63 2.27 25.19
CA THR A 97 -8.76 2.37 24.02
C THR A 97 -7.78 1.19 23.93
N SER A 98 -7.65 0.58 22.75
CA SER A 98 -6.69 -0.50 22.47
C SER A 98 -5.33 0.04 21.97
N ILE A 99 -4.23 -0.37 22.60
CA ILE A 99 -2.84 -0.24 22.12
C ILE A 99 -2.23 -1.65 21.95
N PRO A 100 -1.30 -1.87 20.99
CA PRO A 100 -0.96 -3.18 20.43
C PRO A 100 0.21 -3.87 21.12
N SER A 101 0.15 -5.20 21.18
CA SER A 101 1.19 -6.08 21.72
C SER A 101 2.27 -6.41 20.67
N GLN A 102 3.52 -6.05 20.97
CA GLN A 102 4.72 -6.59 20.33
C GLN A 102 5.07 -7.95 20.97
N ILE A 103 5.31 -8.98 20.15
CA ILE A 103 5.82 -10.27 20.60
C ILE A 103 7.29 -10.38 20.17
N MET A 104 8.16 -10.52 21.18
CA MET A 104 9.57 -10.88 21.00
C MET A 104 9.71 -12.38 20.69
N ALA A 105 10.51 -12.73 19.68
CA ALA A 105 11.01 -14.08 19.48
C ALA A 105 12.54 -14.07 19.35
N LYS A 106 13.19 -14.87 20.20
CA LYS A 106 14.64 -15.08 20.32
C LYS A 106 15.18 -15.96 19.18
N ARG A 107 16.40 -15.64 18.70
CA ARG A 107 17.30 -16.50 17.90
C ARG A 107 17.84 -17.69 18.74
N PRO A 108 18.25 -18.80 18.10
CA PRO A 108 19.69 -18.98 17.77
C PRO A 108 19.98 -19.72 16.44
N GLY A 109 21.22 -19.59 15.96
CA GLY A 109 21.90 -20.60 15.13
C GLY A 109 22.13 -20.25 13.66
N SER A 110 23.39 -20.00 13.32
CA SER A 110 23.95 -19.64 12.02
C SER A 110 24.09 -20.80 11.02
N SER A 111 23.78 -20.55 9.75
CA SER A 111 24.55 -21.08 8.61
C SER A 111 24.53 -20.08 7.44
N LEU A 112 25.66 -20.02 6.73
CA LEU A 112 26.02 -19.01 5.74
C LEU A 112 25.44 -19.33 4.34
N SER A 113 24.96 -18.26 3.68
CA SER A 113 24.92 -17.97 2.22
C SER A 113 23.97 -18.75 1.28
N PRO A 114 23.58 -18.19 0.10
CA PRO A 114 23.67 -16.80 -0.38
C PRO A 114 22.28 -16.17 -0.72
N THR A 115 22.19 -14.86 -0.54
CA THR A 115 21.07 -14.00 -0.93
C THR A 115 21.01 -13.77 -2.44
N THR A 116 20.10 -14.45 -3.13
CA THR A 116 19.59 -14.02 -4.44
C THR A 116 18.35 -13.16 -4.22
N ASN A 117 18.53 -11.84 -4.29
CA ASN A 117 17.43 -10.89 -4.42
C ASN A 117 16.76 -11.10 -5.80
N ILE A 118 15.74 -11.96 -5.84
CA ILE A 118 14.90 -12.12 -7.04
C ILE A 118 14.24 -10.76 -7.31
N LYS A 119 14.65 -10.13 -8.41
CA LYS A 119 14.11 -8.84 -8.85
C LYS A 119 12.62 -8.99 -9.11
N ARG A 120 11.85 -8.24 -8.33
CA ARG A 120 10.39 -8.09 -8.34
C ARG A 120 9.86 -7.83 -9.77
N PRO A 121 8.94 -8.65 -10.31
CA PRO A 121 8.14 -8.24 -11.46
C PRO A 121 7.27 -7.07 -11.00
N ARG A 122 7.40 -5.90 -11.62
CA ARG A 122 6.56 -4.75 -11.30
C ARG A 122 6.08 -4.12 -12.59
N LEU A 123 4.76 -4.02 -12.73
CA LEU A 123 4.12 -3.14 -13.70
C LEU A 123 4.34 -1.65 -13.39
N ASP A 124 4.77 -1.29 -12.17
CA ASP A 124 4.77 0.09 -11.66
C ASP A 124 5.91 1.01 -12.20
N THR A 125 6.53 0.71 -13.34
CA THR A 125 7.50 1.65 -13.95
C THR A 125 6.84 2.80 -14.70
N ARG A 126 5.53 2.74 -14.98
CA ARG A 126 4.78 3.85 -15.56
C ARG A 126 3.52 4.04 -14.72
N SER A 127 3.49 5.12 -13.93
CA SER A 127 2.22 5.71 -13.48
C SER A 127 1.33 5.93 -14.72
N PRO A 128 -0.01 5.93 -14.62
CA PRO A 128 -0.86 6.12 -15.79
C PRO A 128 -0.69 7.56 -16.32
N ASP A 129 0.20 7.74 -17.31
CA ASP A 129 0.29 8.98 -18.09
C ASP A 129 -0.61 8.88 -19.33
N PRO A 130 -1.27 9.98 -19.73
CA PRO A 130 -2.06 10.09 -20.94
C PRO A 130 -1.24 10.27 -22.23
N ALA A 131 0.09 10.12 -22.20
CA ALA A 131 0.93 10.25 -23.40
C ALA A 131 1.89 9.07 -23.51
N SER A 132 1.48 8.12 -24.34
CA SER A 132 2.26 6.99 -24.81
C SER A 132 3.42 7.43 -25.69
N PHE A 133 4.65 7.01 -25.38
CA PHE A 133 5.67 6.83 -26.43
C PHE A 133 6.44 5.51 -26.29
N THR A 134 6.65 4.97 -27.47
CA THR A 134 7.21 3.68 -27.91
C THR A 134 8.67 3.51 -27.47
N PRO A 135 9.16 2.29 -27.15
CA PRO A 135 10.57 2.06 -26.93
C PRO A 135 11.34 2.08 -28.26
N LEU A 136 12.50 2.73 -28.23
CA LEU A 136 13.51 2.75 -29.28
C LEU A 136 13.94 1.30 -29.61
N ALA A 137 13.44 0.76 -30.72
CA ALA A 137 13.94 -0.48 -31.29
C ALA A 137 15.23 -0.17 -32.07
N THR A 138 16.33 -0.78 -31.64
CA THR A 138 17.58 -0.83 -32.41
C THR A 138 17.30 -1.51 -33.74
N SER A 139 17.28 -0.74 -34.83
CA SER A 139 17.39 -1.27 -36.19
C SER A 139 18.67 -0.73 -36.84
N LYS A 140 19.39 -1.65 -37.48
CA LYS A 140 20.59 -1.43 -38.29
C LYS A 140 20.21 -0.82 -39.67
N PRO A 141 21.18 -0.34 -40.48
CA PRO A 141 21.22 1.06 -40.91
C PRO A 141 20.69 1.36 -42.32
N MET A 142 20.54 2.68 -42.54
CA MET A 142 20.62 3.46 -43.78
C MET A 142 19.46 3.39 -44.79
N ASN A 143 18.73 4.51 -44.92
CA ASN A 143 19.00 5.52 -45.96
C ASN A 143 18.31 6.87 -45.67
N THR A 144 19.13 7.93 -45.74
CA THR A 144 18.93 9.35 -46.12
C THR A 144 17.52 9.71 -46.63
N MET A 145 16.82 10.79 -46.24
CA MET A 145 17.17 12.15 -45.78
C MET A 145 16.06 12.71 -44.87
N ASP A 146 16.36 13.82 -44.19
CA ASP A 146 15.55 14.63 -43.26
C ASP A 146 15.63 14.27 -41.76
N VAL A 147 16.86 14.12 -41.25
CA VAL A 147 17.17 13.70 -39.86
C VAL A 147 17.71 14.84 -38.98
N THR A 148 17.97 16.02 -39.53
CA THR A 148 18.71 17.08 -38.82
C THR A 148 17.91 17.87 -37.77
N GLY A 149 16.58 17.86 -37.82
CA GLY A 149 15.73 18.53 -36.82
C GLY A 149 15.51 17.68 -35.56
N GLN A 150 15.04 16.45 -35.74
CA GLN A 150 14.54 15.60 -34.64
C GLN A 150 15.64 14.95 -33.79
N GLN A 151 16.82 14.67 -34.35
CA GLN A 151 17.96 14.19 -33.56
C GLN A 151 18.59 15.30 -32.71
N ARG A 152 18.67 16.54 -33.21
CA ARG A 152 19.25 17.67 -32.45
C ARG A 152 18.42 18.00 -31.21
N GLU A 153 17.09 18.03 -31.33
CA GLU A 153 16.20 18.27 -30.19
C GLU A 153 16.29 17.17 -29.12
N CYS A 154 16.37 15.90 -29.52
CA CYS A 154 16.49 14.77 -28.57
C CYS A 154 17.82 14.78 -27.78
N HIS A 155 18.93 15.19 -28.42
CA HIS A 155 20.22 15.33 -27.74
C HIS A 155 20.25 16.56 -26.82
N THR A 156 19.63 17.67 -27.22
CA THR A 156 19.51 18.87 -26.39
C THR A 156 18.64 18.63 -25.15
N GLY A 157 17.47 17.98 -25.29
CA GLY A 157 16.59 17.68 -24.16
C GLY A 157 17.25 16.81 -23.09
N LYS A 158 17.97 15.76 -23.50
CA LYS A 158 18.76 14.91 -22.57
C LYS A 158 19.84 15.70 -21.84
N PHE A 159 20.57 16.56 -22.55
CA PHE A 159 21.59 17.41 -21.95
C PHE A 159 21.00 18.36 -20.90
N LEU A 160 19.85 19.00 -21.20
CA LEU A 160 19.15 19.88 -20.27
C LEU A 160 18.71 19.14 -19.00
N ILE A 161 18.14 17.93 -19.15
CA ILE A 161 17.75 17.09 -18.00
C ILE A 161 18.97 16.74 -17.15
N THR A 162 20.07 16.30 -17.75
CA THR A 162 21.30 16.00 -17.01
C THR A 162 21.86 17.22 -16.30
N SER A 163 21.87 18.38 -16.95
CA SER A 163 22.32 19.65 -16.37
C SER A 163 21.46 20.07 -15.18
N ALA A 164 20.13 19.96 -15.29
CA ALA A 164 19.21 20.25 -14.20
C ALA A 164 19.45 19.32 -13.00
N LEU A 165 19.57 18.01 -13.24
CA LEU A 165 19.83 17.03 -12.18
C LEU A 165 21.16 17.27 -11.47
N ASN A 166 22.22 17.60 -12.21
CA ASN A 166 23.52 17.99 -11.61
C ASN A 166 23.39 19.24 -10.76
N THR A 167 22.66 20.25 -11.25
CA THR A 167 22.41 21.50 -10.50
C THR A 167 21.68 21.24 -9.18
N LEU A 168 20.68 20.34 -9.19
CA LEU A 168 19.96 19.93 -7.98
C LEU A 168 20.86 19.15 -7.03
N GLN A 169 21.74 18.30 -7.55
CA GLN A 169 22.71 17.54 -6.76
C GLN A 169 23.74 18.44 -6.08
N GLU A 170 24.27 19.43 -6.78
CA GLU A 170 25.24 20.39 -6.22
C GLU A 170 24.61 21.31 -5.18
N SER A 171 23.31 21.56 -5.29
CA SER A 171 22.59 22.47 -4.39
C SER A 171 21.87 21.78 -3.25
N CYS A 172 21.80 20.44 -3.19
CA CYS A 172 20.99 19.72 -2.20
C CYS A 172 21.35 20.07 -0.75
N PHE A 173 20.37 20.04 0.15
CA PHE A 173 20.54 20.35 1.56
C PHE A 173 19.51 19.61 2.42
N ASP A 174 19.73 19.58 3.73
CA ASP A 174 18.73 19.12 4.68
C ASP A 174 17.69 20.23 4.95
N ALA A 175 16.44 19.96 4.59
CA ALA A 175 15.34 20.91 4.75
C ALA A 175 14.88 21.03 6.20
N LEU A 176 15.16 20.06 7.07
CA LEU A 176 14.61 20.01 8.42
C LEU A 176 14.93 21.25 9.27
N PRO A 177 16.19 21.74 9.37
CA PRO A 177 16.49 22.95 10.15
C PRO A 177 15.72 24.18 9.67
N THR A 178 15.48 24.27 8.35
CA THR A 178 14.70 25.37 7.76
C THR A 178 13.23 25.27 8.14
N ILE A 179 12.68 24.05 8.15
CA ILE A 179 11.29 23.78 8.52
C ILE A 179 11.08 24.06 10.01
N ALA A 180 11.96 23.55 10.87
CA ALA A 180 11.93 23.79 12.31
C ALA A 180 12.00 25.29 12.63
N GLY A 181 12.90 26.03 11.96
CA GLY A 181 12.98 27.48 12.08
C GLY A 181 11.67 28.17 11.75
N ARG A 182 11.00 27.79 10.65
CA ARG A 182 9.70 28.38 10.26
C ARG A 182 8.61 28.13 11.31
N LEU A 183 8.57 26.94 11.89
CA LEU A 183 7.61 26.56 12.92
C LEU A 183 7.84 27.34 14.22
N LEU A 184 9.09 27.52 14.64
CA LEU A 184 9.44 28.31 15.83
C LEU A 184 8.96 29.77 15.73
N PHE A 185 8.90 30.33 14.52
CA PHE A 185 8.37 31.68 14.29
C PHE A 185 6.85 31.72 14.02
N GLY A 186 6.14 30.61 14.24
CA GLY A 186 4.69 30.51 14.04
C GLY A 186 4.25 30.66 12.57
N ARG A 187 5.17 30.44 11.62
CA ARG A 187 4.92 30.60 10.18
C ARG A 187 4.76 29.23 9.52
N VAL A 188 3.63 28.55 9.75
CA VAL A 188 3.17 27.55 8.78
C VAL A 188 2.74 28.34 7.55
N SER A 189 3.70 28.52 6.65
CA SER A 189 3.57 29.42 5.51
C SER A 189 2.83 28.73 4.37
N GLU A 190 1.78 29.37 3.84
CA GLU A 190 1.15 28.96 2.57
C GLU A 190 2.11 29.08 1.37
N VAL A 191 3.23 29.82 1.53
CA VAL A 191 4.27 29.95 0.50
C VAL A 191 5.14 28.69 0.44
N PRO A 192 5.29 28.08 -0.75
CA PRO A 192 6.17 26.94 -1.00
C PRO A 192 7.58 27.08 -0.41
N GLY A 193 8.03 26.05 0.32
CA GLY A 193 9.38 25.86 0.85
C GLY A 193 10.44 25.51 -0.20
N LEU A 194 10.32 26.08 -1.40
CA LEU A 194 11.27 25.90 -2.51
C LEU A 194 12.34 27.00 -2.49
N ARG A 195 13.59 26.63 -2.76
CA ARG A 195 14.70 27.57 -2.94
C ARG A 195 14.79 28.08 -4.37
N ASP A 196 15.58 29.12 -4.58
CA ASP A 196 15.66 29.79 -5.88
C ASP A 196 16.17 28.88 -7.00
N LYS A 197 17.17 28.02 -6.73
CA LYS A 197 17.63 27.00 -7.69
C LYS A 197 16.53 25.98 -8.05
N GLU A 198 15.74 25.56 -7.06
CA GLU A 198 14.63 24.63 -7.29
C GLU A 198 13.51 25.31 -8.09
N LYS A 199 13.18 26.56 -7.76
CA LYS A 199 12.22 27.39 -8.50
C LYS A 199 12.65 27.64 -9.94
N SER A 200 13.94 27.89 -10.16
CA SER A 200 14.53 28.06 -11.50
C SER A 200 14.29 26.80 -12.33
N VAL A 201 14.77 25.64 -11.85
CA VAL A 201 14.58 24.36 -12.56
C VAL A 201 13.11 24.07 -12.84
N ILE A 202 12.22 24.31 -11.88
CA ILE A 202 10.78 24.11 -12.11
C ILE A 202 10.28 25.03 -13.23
N SER A 203 10.65 26.31 -13.21
CA SER A 203 10.20 27.29 -14.21
C SER A 203 10.75 26.96 -15.60
N ASP A 204 12.04 26.63 -15.71
CA ASP A 204 12.74 26.33 -16.96
C ASP A 204 12.13 25.14 -17.72
N PHE A 205 11.53 24.18 -16.99
CA PHE A 205 10.94 22.98 -17.58
C PHE A 205 9.42 23.08 -17.74
N CYS A 206 8.71 23.79 -16.88
CA CYS A 206 7.23 23.83 -16.92
C CYS A 206 6.65 24.57 -18.12
N GLU A 207 7.47 25.35 -18.85
CA GLU A 207 7.07 25.97 -20.12
C GLU A 207 6.87 24.93 -21.24
N ASN A 208 7.58 23.79 -21.18
CA ASN A 208 7.48 22.71 -22.15
C ASN A 208 6.97 21.43 -21.48
N GLN A 209 5.70 21.08 -21.72
CA GLN A 209 5.06 19.91 -21.10
C GLN A 209 5.81 18.59 -21.35
N VAL A 210 6.42 18.41 -22.52
CA VAL A 210 7.16 17.19 -22.85
C VAL A 210 8.43 17.11 -22.02
N LEU A 211 9.23 18.17 -21.99
CA LEU A 211 10.45 18.21 -21.18
C LEU A 211 10.15 18.12 -19.69
N ALA A 212 9.07 18.75 -19.21
CA ALA A 212 8.61 18.61 -17.84
C ALA A 212 8.31 17.14 -17.50
N GLN A 213 7.63 16.42 -18.39
CA GLN A 213 7.31 15.02 -18.20
C GLN A 213 8.55 14.12 -18.24
N GLU A 214 9.51 14.40 -19.13
CA GLU A 214 10.78 13.69 -19.19
C GLU A 214 11.63 13.90 -17.94
N LEU A 215 11.73 15.14 -17.44
CA LEU A 215 12.43 15.43 -16.18
C LEU A 215 11.75 14.76 -14.99
N MET A 216 10.42 14.85 -14.86
CA MET A 216 9.69 14.15 -13.81
C MET A 216 9.94 12.63 -13.86
N THR A 217 9.94 12.05 -15.06
CA THR A 217 10.26 10.62 -15.25
C THR A 217 11.69 10.31 -14.83
N ALA A 218 12.66 11.14 -15.21
CA ALA A 218 14.06 10.97 -14.81
C ALA A 218 14.24 11.03 -13.29
N ILE A 219 13.58 11.98 -12.63
CA ILE A 219 13.57 12.09 -11.16
C ILE A 219 13.01 10.81 -10.52
N LEU A 220 11.87 10.30 -11.00
CA LEU A 220 11.29 9.06 -10.48
C LEU A 220 12.21 7.86 -10.70
N CYS A 221 12.87 7.79 -11.85
CA CYS A 221 13.86 6.76 -12.15
C CYS A 221 15.05 6.81 -11.20
N MET A 222 15.59 8.01 -10.91
CA MET A 222 16.67 8.19 -9.94
C MET A 222 16.26 7.77 -8.53
N ILE A 223 15.11 8.25 -8.05
CA ILE A 223 14.56 7.88 -6.74
C ILE A 223 14.40 6.36 -6.64
N LYS A 224 13.96 5.69 -7.71
CA LYS A 224 13.77 4.24 -7.74
C LYS A 224 15.08 3.45 -7.80
N ALA A 225 16.04 3.90 -8.59
CA ALA A 225 17.29 3.17 -8.83
C ALA A 225 18.21 3.21 -7.61
N GLU A 226 18.34 4.39 -6.99
CA GLU A 226 19.28 4.64 -5.91
C GLU A 226 18.61 4.63 -4.54
N GLY A 227 17.30 4.89 -4.46
CA GLY A 227 16.45 4.68 -3.28
C GLY A 227 17.10 4.95 -1.94
N ALA A 228 17.35 3.86 -1.18
CA ALA A 228 17.96 3.90 0.15
C ALA A 228 19.48 4.20 0.18
N ALA A 229 20.17 4.10 -0.96
CA ALA A 229 21.59 4.41 -1.10
C ALA A 229 21.84 5.88 -1.52
N MET A 230 20.80 6.61 -1.90
CA MET A 230 20.88 8.03 -2.25
C MET A 230 21.12 8.90 -1.01
N LYS A 231 21.90 9.98 -1.16
CA LYS A 231 22.04 11.01 -0.12
C LYS A 231 20.67 11.57 0.26
N HIS A 232 20.39 11.68 1.56
CA HIS A 232 19.08 12.12 2.07
C HIS A 232 18.71 13.52 1.58
N GLU A 233 19.67 14.43 1.52
CA GLU A 233 19.50 15.81 1.06
C GLU A 233 19.08 15.87 -0.41
N LEU A 234 19.67 15.00 -1.24
CA LEU A 234 19.31 14.88 -2.65
C LEU A 234 17.90 14.32 -2.78
N LEU A 235 17.57 13.26 -2.04
CA LEU A 235 16.22 12.67 -2.06
C LEU A 235 15.15 13.69 -1.64
N GLN A 236 15.39 14.48 -0.60
CA GLN A 236 14.49 15.57 -0.18
C GLN A 236 14.34 16.62 -1.30
N THR A 237 15.45 17.01 -1.94
CA THR A 237 15.46 18.00 -3.03
C THR A 237 14.67 17.51 -4.24
N LEU A 238 14.89 16.25 -4.66
CA LEU A 238 14.16 15.62 -5.75
C LEU A 238 12.67 15.52 -5.46
N CYS A 239 12.27 15.15 -4.23
CA CYS A 239 10.86 15.11 -3.84
C CYS A 239 10.22 16.50 -3.89
N ARG A 240 10.90 17.54 -3.38
CA ARG A 240 10.39 18.92 -3.42
C ARG A 240 10.26 19.46 -4.84
N VAL A 241 11.25 19.22 -5.70
CA VAL A 241 11.19 19.62 -7.11
C VAL A 241 10.06 18.89 -7.84
N TYR A 242 9.96 17.57 -7.69
CA TYR A 242 8.90 16.78 -8.30
C TYR A 242 7.51 17.28 -7.89
N VAL A 243 7.30 17.53 -6.60
CA VAL A 243 6.03 18.09 -6.09
C VAL A 243 5.80 19.52 -6.58
N GLY A 244 6.84 20.35 -6.65
CA GLY A 244 6.74 21.70 -7.22
C GLY A 244 6.36 21.68 -8.70
N MET A 245 6.85 20.72 -9.49
CA MET A 245 6.41 20.51 -10.87
C MET A 245 4.95 20.05 -10.93
N CYS A 246 4.54 19.12 -10.08
CA CYS A 246 3.13 18.68 -9.98
C CYS A 246 2.21 19.85 -9.60
N GLN A 247 2.65 20.75 -8.71
CA GLN A 247 1.91 21.95 -8.34
C GLN A 247 1.69 22.88 -9.54
N LYS A 248 2.71 23.07 -10.39
CA LYS A 248 2.60 23.90 -11.60
C LYS A 248 1.65 23.32 -12.63
N THR A 249 1.55 21.99 -12.72
CA THR A 249 0.62 21.31 -13.64
C THR A 249 -0.75 21.04 -13.01
N GLY A 250 -0.93 21.26 -11.71
CA GLY A 250 -2.17 20.94 -10.98
C GLY A 250 -2.41 19.43 -10.79
N ASP A 251 -1.38 18.60 -10.96
CA ASP A 251 -1.52 17.13 -10.94
C ASP A 251 -1.30 16.57 -9.52
N TYR A 252 -2.37 16.59 -8.71
CA TYR A 252 -2.35 16.00 -7.37
C TYR A 252 -2.09 14.49 -7.38
N HIS A 253 -2.57 13.77 -8.39
CA HIS A 253 -2.43 12.32 -8.48
C HIS A 253 -0.95 11.92 -8.57
N LYS A 254 -0.14 12.62 -9.38
CA LYS A 254 1.31 12.38 -9.45
C LYS A 254 2.01 12.60 -8.12
N ALA A 255 1.64 13.66 -7.39
CA ALA A 255 2.20 13.95 -6.08
C ALA A 255 1.79 12.88 -5.04
N HIS A 256 0.52 12.49 -5.00
CA HIS A 256 0.03 11.44 -4.10
C HIS A 256 0.60 10.06 -4.44
N ALA A 257 0.78 9.74 -5.71
CA ALA A 257 1.42 8.49 -6.14
C ALA A 257 2.89 8.42 -5.68
N LEU A 258 3.62 9.55 -5.69
CA LEU A 258 4.95 9.64 -5.08
C LEU A 258 4.88 9.40 -3.57
N ALA A 259 3.99 10.09 -2.85
CA ALA A 259 3.81 9.91 -1.40
C ALA A 259 3.47 8.45 -1.03
N TYR A 260 2.54 7.83 -1.76
CA TYR A 260 2.21 6.42 -1.64
C TYR A 260 3.46 5.54 -1.79
N ARG A 261 4.28 5.77 -2.83
CA ARG A 261 5.49 5.00 -3.08
C ARG A 261 6.51 5.13 -1.95
N LEU A 262 6.75 6.36 -1.49
CA LEU A 262 7.66 6.65 -0.38
C LEU A 262 7.21 5.96 0.91
N LEU A 263 5.91 5.94 1.19
CA LEU A 263 5.35 5.31 2.39
C LEU A 263 5.21 3.79 2.27
N LYS A 264 4.98 3.25 1.08
CA LYS A 264 4.80 1.81 0.85
C LYS A 264 6.13 1.08 0.80
N GLU A 265 7.13 1.68 0.17
CA GLU A 265 8.47 1.12 0.08
C GLU A 265 9.26 1.40 1.37
N ASP A 266 10.33 0.64 1.59
CA ASP A 266 11.15 0.76 2.81
C ASP A 266 12.16 1.92 2.67
N PHE A 267 11.69 3.10 2.22
CA PHE A 267 12.53 4.29 2.15
C PHE A 267 12.93 4.75 3.55
N PRO A 268 14.20 5.17 3.74
CA PRO A 268 14.62 5.77 5.00
C PRO A 268 13.85 7.08 5.23
N GLU A 269 13.40 7.27 6.47
CA GLU A 269 12.77 8.51 6.92
C GLU A 269 11.58 9.00 6.07
N ALA A 270 10.79 8.06 5.52
CA ALA A 270 9.62 8.37 4.70
C ALA A 270 8.70 9.50 5.25
N PRO A 271 8.42 9.60 6.57
CA PRO A 271 7.65 10.72 7.11
C PRO A 271 8.29 12.10 6.91
N LYS A 272 9.63 12.20 6.96
CA LYS A 272 10.34 13.44 6.64
C LYS A 272 10.17 13.79 5.16
N LEU A 273 10.16 12.79 4.28
CA LEU A 273 9.90 13.01 2.85
C LEU A 273 8.47 13.54 2.62
N ILE A 274 7.48 13.01 3.34
CA ILE A 274 6.11 13.57 3.31
C ILE A 274 6.08 15.01 3.83
N LEU A 275 6.81 15.31 4.90
CA LEU A 275 6.92 16.67 5.44
C LEU A 275 7.51 17.64 4.41
N VAL A 276 8.62 17.29 3.75
CA VAL A 276 9.20 18.19 2.73
C VAL A 276 8.28 18.36 1.53
N MET A 277 7.52 17.33 1.13
CA MET A 277 6.49 17.45 0.10
C MET A 277 5.40 18.44 0.51
N ALA A 278 4.88 18.33 1.73
CA ALA A 278 3.89 19.27 2.27
C ALA A 278 4.44 20.70 2.34
N THR A 279 5.72 20.89 2.65
CA THR A 279 6.32 22.23 2.66
C THR A 279 6.49 22.80 1.25
N ALA A 280 6.77 21.97 0.25
CA ALA A 280 6.90 22.41 -1.15
C ALA A 280 5.55 22.76 -1.77
N TRP A 281 4.48 22.08 -1.38
CA TRP A 281 3.11 22.38 -1.81
C TRP A 281 2.16 22.22 -0.62
N PRO A 282 1.86 23.30 0.12
CA PRO A 282 1.07 23.23 1.37
C PRO A 282 -0.30 22.57 1.22
N SER A 283 -0.98 22.79 0.08
CA SER A 283 -2.29 22.19 -0.18
C SER A 283 -2.25 20.78 -0.77
N VAL A 284 -1.07 20.18 -0.98
CA VAL A 284 -0.94 18.87 -1.65
C VAL A 284 -1.73 17.78 -0.92
N PHE A 285 -1.77 17.81 0.41
CA PHE A 285 -2.48 16.82 1.23
C PHE A 285 -3.75 17.39 1.89
N SER A 286 -4.31 18.49 1.38
CA SER A 286 -5.53 19.08 1.96
C SER A 286 -6.83 18.45 1.44
N ASN A 287 -6.78 17.57 0.44
CA ASN A 287 -7.96 16.91 -0.14
C ASN A 287 -8.43 15.74 0.76
N ASP A 288 -9.75 15.63 0.99
CA ASP A 288 -10.37 14.54 1.76
C ASP A 288 -10.46 13.19 0.99
N SER A 289 -9.79 13.07 -0.16
CA SER A 289 -9.66 11.80 -0.91
C SER A 289 -9.21 10.62 -0.04
N SER A 290 -9.65 9.41 -0.39
CA SER A 290 -9.26 8.19 0.32
C SER A 290 -7.74 7.99 0.40
N LEU A 291 -7.01 8.37 -0.67
CA LEU A 291 -5.56 8.22 -0.72
C LEU A 291 -4.88 9.20 0.22
N CYS A 292 -5.36 10.44 0.28
CA CYS A 292 -4.84 11.42 1.22
C CYS A 292 -5.08 10.99 2.67
N GLN A 293 -6.28 10.47 3.00
CA GLN A 293 -6.57 9.91 4.33
C GLN A 293 -5.60 8.75 4.68
N ALA A 294 -5.32 7.87 3.72
CA ALA A 294 -4.36 6.78 3.88
C ALA A 294 -2.92 7.31 4.09
N ILE A 295 -2.49 8.30 3.31
CA ILE A 295 -1.19 8.97 3.43
C ILE A 295 -1.06 9.60 4.82
N HIS A 296 -2.04 10.39 5.26
CA HIS A 296 -2.07 10.99 6.60
C HIS A 296 -1.92 9.93 7.69
N LYS A 297 -2.73 8.87 7.62
CA LYS A 297 -2.71 7.83 8.64
C LYS A 297 -1.40 7.08 8.69
N VAL A 298 -0.89 6.64 7.54
CA VAL A 298 0.35 5.84 7.49
C VAL A 298 1.57 6.70 7.81
N THR A 299 1.58 7.96 7.40
CA THR A 299 2.63 8.91 7.80
C THR A 299 2.65 9.08 9.32
N LYS A 300 1.50 9.33 9.96
CA LYS A 300 1.39 9.46 11.42
C LYS A 300 1.86 8.21 12.16
N LEU A 301 1.58 7.01 11.63
CA LEU A 301 2.01 5.74 12.21
C LEU A 301 3.49 5.42 12.01
N LYS A 302 4.17 6.12 11.10
CA LYS A 302 5.60 5.93 10.80
C LYS A 302 6.47 7.07 11.37
N ALA A 303 5.89 8.22 11.65
CA ALA A 303 6.60 9.38 12.17
C ALA A 303 7.08 9.13 13.61
N GLU A 304 8.26 9.65 13.93
CA GLU A 304 8.91 9.53 15.24
C GLU A 304 9.56 10.88 15.59
N GLY A 305 9.70 11.15 16.90
CA GLY A 305 10.32 12.38 17.41
C GLY A 305 9.64 13.67 16.92
N ASP A 306 10.43 14.73 16.79
CA ASP A 306 9.98 16.09 16.43
C ASP A 306 9.26 16.16 15.07
N VAL A 307 9.50 15.18 14.19
CA VAL A 307 8.82 15.09 12.88
C VAL A 307 7.31 14.93 13.05
N ILE A 308 6.83 14.29 14.13
CA ILE A 308 5.40 14.17 14.43
C ILE A 308 4.79 15.54 14.67
N ASP A 309 5.47 16.40 15.42
CA ASP A 309 4.99 17.73 15.76
C ASP A 309 4.95 18.60 14.50
N TYR A 310 6.02 18.57 13.70
CA TYR A 310 6.08 19.31 12.44
C TYR A 310 5.00 18.88 11.45
N LEU A 311 4.77 17.58 11.31
CA LEU A 311 3.67 17.06 10.47
C LEU A 311 2.31 17.42 11.05
N SER A 312 2.14 17.45 12.37
CA SER A 312 0.87 17.80 13.00
C SER A 312 0.48 19.25 12.68
N ASP A 313 1.46 20.15 12.64
CA ASP A 313 1.26 21.55 12.27
C ASP A 313 0.98 21.72 10.77
N TYR A 314 1.82 21.14 9.90
CA TYR A 314 1.67 21.29 8.44
C TYR A 314 0.46 20.56 7.84
N LEU A 315 0.04 19.46 8.46
CA LEU A 315 -1.09 18.63 7.99
C LEU A 315 -2.34 18.80 8.85
N HIS A 316 -2.35 19.77 9.77
CA HIS A 316 -3.50 20.13 10.58
C HIS A 316 -4.08 18.96 11.40
N TRP A 317 -3.22 18.08 11.93
CA TRP A 317 -3.68 16.88 12.65
C TRP A 317 -4.27 17.16 14.03
N VAL A 318 -4.04 18.35 14.58
CA VAL A 318 -4.70 18.80 15.82
C VAL A 318 -6.19 19.04 15.56
N GLU A 319 -6.52 19.66 14.42
CA GLU A 319 -7.89 19.98 14.02
C GLU A 319 -8.58 18.76 13.39
N LYS A 320 -7.86 18.05 12.52
CA LYS A 320 -8.35 16.88 11.77
C LYS A 320 -7.41 15.68 11.97
N PRO A 321 -7.51 14.98 13.12
CA PRO A 321 -6.67 13.82 13.38
C PRO A 321 -6.99 12.67 12.39
N PRO A 322 -5.97 11.94 11.90
CA PRO A 322 -6.21 10.79 11.01
C PRO A 322 -7.01 9.69 11.72
N GLY A 323 -8.07 9.20 11.06
CA GLY A 323 -8.99 8.18 11.58
C GLY A 323 -8.36 6.81 11.87
N ASP A 324 -9.15 5.86 12.35
CA ASP A 324 -8.67 4.48 12.57
C ASP A 324 -8.40 3.75 11.24
N VAL A 325 -7.38 2.88 11.23
CA VAL A 325 -6.99 2.13 10.02
C VAL A 325 -8.13 1.25 9.52
N HIS A 326 -8.84 0.53 10.38
CA HIS A 326 -9.94 -0.34 9.95
C HIS A 326 -11.11 0.47 9.41
N GLN A 327 -11.43 1.59 10.06
CA GLN A 327 -12.48 2.49 9.63
C GLN A 327 -12.17 3.06 8.24
N ILE A 328 -10.94 3.52 8.00
CA ILE A 328 -10.53 4.06 6.68
C ILE A 328 -10.57 2.94 5.62
N ILE A 329 -10.13 1.72 5.93
CA ILE A 329 -10.22 0.59 4.98
C ILE A 329 -11.68 0.31 4.61
N SER A 330 -12.56 0.19 5.60
CA SER A 330 -13.98 -0.12 5.39
C SER A 330 -14.69 1.00 4.61
N SER A 331 -14.45 2.27 4.96
CA SER A 331 -15.03 3.41 4.25
C SER A 331 -14.51 3.51 2.82
N THR A 332 -13.22 3.24 2.60
CA THR A 332 -12.61 3.27 1.27
C THR A 332 -13.13 2.16 0.36
N LEU A 333 -13.29 0.94 0.87
CA LEU A 333 -13.92 -0.16 0.12
C LEU A 333 -15.37 0.20 -0.24
N LYS A 334 -16.13 0.71 0.73
CA LYS A 334 -17.52 1.13 0.47
C LYS A 334 -17.58 2.24 -0.60
N ALA A 335 -16.69 3.24 -0.51
CA ALA A 335 -16.61 4.30 -1.49
C ALA A 335 -16.29 3.75 -2.90
N LEU A 336 -15.27 2.89 -3.02
CA LEU A 336 -14.91 2.24 -4.29
C LEU A 336 -16.11 1.50 -4.95
N LEU A 337 -16.96 0.85 -4.15
CA LEU A 337 -18.11 0.10 -4.67
C LEU A 337 -19.32 0.99 -5.01
N GLN A 338 -19.38 2.20 -4.46
CA GLN A 338 -20.49 3.14 -4.65
C GLN A 338 -20.15 4.28 -5.62
N ASP A 339 -18.88 4.36 -6.05
CA ASP A 339 -18.40 5.44 -6.89
C ASP A 339 -18.82 5.25 -8.36
N SER A 340 -19.87 5.97 -8.73
CA SER A 340 -20.39 6.00 -10.11
C SER A 340 -19.49 6.73 -11.12
N SER A 341 -18.46 7.46 -10.65
CA SER A 341 -17.53 8.20 -11.52
C SER A 341 -16.39 7.35 -12.07
N LEU A 342 -16.24 6.11 -11.57
CA LEU A 342 -15.19 5.21 -12.01
C LEU A 342 -15.40 4.79 -13.47
N THR A 343 -14.37 4.99 -14.28
CA THR A 343 -14.36 4.62 -15.69
C THR A 343 -13.09 3.86 -16.07
N PHE A 344 -13.21 3.11 -17.16
CA PHE A 344 -12.07 2.56 -17.88
C PHE A 344 -11.46 3.61 -18.82
N ARG A 345 -10.14 3.54 -19.02
CA ARG A 345 -9.39 4.39 -19.93
C ARG A 345 -8.56 3.53 -20.86
N ASN A 346 -8.54 3.88 -22.14
CA ASN A 346 -7.62 3.27 -23.09
C ASN A 346 -6.18 3.67 -22.77
N ASN A 347 -5.28 2.69 -22.82
CA ASN A 347 -3.86 2.87 -22.58
C ASN A 347 -3.08 2.10 -23.64
N SER A 348 -2.17 2.76 -24.35
CA SER A 348 -1.43 2.12 -25.45
C SER A 348 -0.55 0.94 -25.00
N TRP A 349 -0.13 0.94 -23.73
CA TRP A 349 0.77 -0.06 -23.16
C TRP A 349 0.00 -1.18 -22.47
N TYR A 350 -0.99 -0.83 -21.63
CA TYR A 350 -1.77 -1.78 -20.85
C TYR A 350 -3.07 -2.24 -21.53
N GLY A 351 -3.46 -1.64 -22.66
CA GLY A 351 -4.72 -1.91 -23.35
C GLY A 351 -5.86 -1.08 -22.77
N VAL A 352 -6.45 -1.58 -21.70
CA VAL A 352 -7.45 -0.86 -20.91
C VAL A 352 -6.98 -0.82 -19.46
N ASP A 353 -7.08 0.35 -18.84
CA ASP A 353 -6.66 0.60 -17.46
C ASP A 353 -7.72 1.41 -16.70
N LEU A 354 -7.55 1.51 -15.39
CA LEU A 354 -8.44 2.25 -14.50
C LEU A 354 -8.19 3.76 -14.62
N CYS A 355 -9.25 4.56 -14.43
CA CYS A 355 -9.10 5.99 -14.22
C CYS A 355 -8.26 6.30 -12.96
N PRO A 356 -7.70 7.53 -12.84
CA PRO A 356 -6.88 7.92 -11.68
C PRO A 356 -7.57 7.70 -10.33
N ALA A 357 -8.87 8.00 -10.22
CA ALA A 357 -9.65 7.76 -9.00
C ALA A 357 -9.69 6.26 -8.60
N GLY A 358 -9.80 5.35 -9.58
CA GLY A 358 -9.73 3.91 -9.34
C GLY A 358 -8.38 3.49 -8.77
N TRP A 359 -7.28 4.06 -9.28
CA TRP A 359 -5.94 3.84 -8.75
C TRP A 359 -5.74 4.44 -7.36
N ASP A 360 -6.35 5.60 -7.05
CA ASP A 360 -6.31 6.19 -5.72
C ASP A 360 -6.93 5.25 -4.68
N TYR A 361 -8.09 4.63 -4.97
CA TYR A 361 -8.68 3.63 -4.08
C TYR A 361 -7.74 2.42 -3.87
N ILE A 362 -7.13 1.91 -4.94
CA ILE A 362 -6.19 0.79 -4.86
C ILE A 362 -4.98 1.16 -3.99
N TYR A 363 -4.37 2.32 -4.21
CA TYR A 363 -3.23 2.80 -3.44
C TYR A 363 -3.59 3.03 -1.97
N SER A 364 -4.77 3.56 -1.69
CA SER A 364 -5.30 3.74 -0.34
C SER A 364 -5.34 2.43 0.42
N LEU A 365 -6.02 1.43 -0.16
CA LEU A 365 -6.24 0.13 0.45
C LEU A 365 -4.94 -0.66 0.61
N ASP A 366 -4.09 -0.66 -0.43
CA ASP A 366 -2.79 -1.33 -0.38
C ASP A 366 -1.87 -0.71 0.70
N LEU A 367 -1.85 0.62 0.81
CA LEU A 367 -1.04 1.33 1.80
C LEU A 367 -1.50 1.01 3.23
N LEU A 368 -2.81 1.10 3.49
CA LEU A 368 -3.39 0.83 4.80
C LEU A 368 -3.23 -0.63 5.23
N CYS A 369 -3.45 -1.58 4.32
CA CYS A 369 -3.30 -3.01 4.61
C CYS A 369 -1.87 -3.38 5.01
N THR A 370 -0.87 -2.66 4.48
CA THR A 370 0.56 -2.86 4.85
C THR A 370 0.80 -2.66 6.35
N ARG A 371 -0.03 -1.84 7.02
CA ARG A 371 0.09 -1.61 8.47
C ARG A 371 -0.47 -2.73 9.32
N LYS A 372 -1.30 -3.59 8.74
CA LYS A 372 -1.92 -4.73 9.43
C LYS A 372 -1.21 -6.06 9.14
N GLY A 373 -0.42 -6.12 8.07
CA GLY A 373 0.31 -7.31 7.64
C GLY A 373 -0.55 -8.28 6.85
N TRP A 374 0.09 -9.27 6.24
CA TRP A 374 -0.55 -10.17 5.27
C TRP A 374 -1.65 -11.05 5.86
N VAL A 375 -1.38 -11.74 6.98
CA VAL A 375 -2.34 -12.68 7.59
C VAL A 375 -3.66 -11.97 7.92
N TRP A 376 -3.57 -10.77 8.50
CA TRP A 376 -4.74 -9.98 8.83
C TRP A 376 -5.48 -9.54 7.56
N THR A 377 -4.75 -9.02 6.57
CA THR A 377 -5.30 -8.53 5.30
C THR A 377 -6.02 -9.66 4.55
N PHE A 378 -5.39 -10.83 4.46
CA PHE A 378 -5.98 -11.99 3.79
C PHE A 378 -7.30 -12.40 4.44
N ARG A 379 -7.33 -12.47 5.78
CA ARG A 379 -8.52 -12.94 6.52
C ARG A 379 -9.65 -11.94 6.55
N ASN A 380 -9.37 -10.64 6.70
CA ASN A 380 -10.40 -9.64 6.99
C ASN A 380 -10.77 -8.78 5.79
N VAL A 381 -9.85 -8.59 4.83
CA VAL A 381 -10.09 -7.77 3.65
C VAL A 381 -10.30 -8.65 2.43
N ILE A 382 -9.35 -9.52 2.12
CA ILE A 382 -9.43 -10.34 0.90
C ILE A 382 -10.59 -11.33 0.99
N ARG A 383 -10.64 -12.18 2.02
CA ARG A 383 -11.63 -13.26 2.11
C ARG A 383 -13.04 -12.78 2.43
N GLN A 384 -13.17 -11.76 3.30
CA GLN A 384 -14.46 -11.33 3.84
C GLN A 384 -15.11 -10.22 3.01
N GLU A 385 -14.33 -9.31 2.43
CA GLU A 385 -14.87 -8.16 1.71
C GLU A 385 -14.69 -8.33 0.19
N ILE A 386 -13.43 -8.43 -0.26
CA ILE A 386 -13.11 -8.43 -1.69
C ILE A 386 -13.69 -9.66 -2.39
N TRP A 387 -13.43 -10.86 -1.85
CA TRP A 387 -13.86 -12.11 -2.48
C TRP A 387 -15.39 -12.25 -2.47
N GLN A 388 -16.06 -11.79 -1.41
CA GLN A 388 -17.53 -11.79 -1.35
C GLN A 388 -18.12 -10.85 -2.39
N THR A 389 -17.50 -9.68 -2.59
CA THR A 389 -17.93 -8.71 -3.61
C THR A 389 -17.77 -9.28 -5.02
N ILE A 390 -16.61 -9.87 -5.31
CA ILE A 390 -16.35 -10.52 -6.62
C ILE A 390 -17.31 -11.69 -6.86
N SER A 391 -17.57 -12.51 -5.83
CA SER A 391 -18.54 -13.62 -5.91
C SER A 391 -19.96 -13.12 -6.13
N THR A 392 -20.35 -12.02 -5.48
CA THR A 392 -21.65 -11.38 -5.69
C THR A 392 -21.80 -10.87 -7.12
N TRP A 393 -20.75 -10.26 -7.68
CA TRP A 393 -20.75 -9.85 -9.09
C TRP A 393 -20.87 -11.04 -10.05
N LEU A 394 -20.19 -12.16 -9.78
CA LEU A 394 -20.32 -13.38 -10.59
C LEU A 394 -21.74 -13.95 -10.62
N MET A 395 -22.44 -13.89 -9.49
CA MET A 395 -23.80 -14.44 -9.36
C MET A 395 -24.88 -13.50 -9.93
N GLN A 396 -24.54 -12.27 -10.31
CA GLN A 396 -25.50 -11.32 -10.88
C GLN A 396 -25.92 -11.74 -12.30
N ARG A 397 -27.24 -11.82 -12.55
CA ARG A 397 -27.77 -12.02 -13.90
C ARG A 397 -27.51 -10.76 -14.73
N ARG A 398 -26.83 -10.93 -15.88
CA ARG A 398 -26.41 -9.83 -16.75
C ARG A 398 -27.53 -9.00 -17.38
N SER A 399 -28.77 -9.49 -17.30
CA SER A 399 -29.98 -8.80 -17.77
C SER A 399 -30.60 -7.85 -16.74
N GLN A 400 -30.09 -7.79 -15.51
CA GLN A 400 -30.53 -6.87 -14.47
C GLN A 400 -29.48 -5.76 -14.25
N GLN A 401 -29.94 -4.60 -13.79
CA GLN A 401 -29.08 -3.45 -13.47
C GLN A 401 -27.94 -3.91 -12.54
N ARG A 402 -26.69 -3.78 -12.99
CA ARG A 402 -25.52 -4.31 -12.27
C ARG A 402 -25.35 -3.56 -10.95
N ALA A 403 -25.57 -4.24 -9.83
CA ALA A 403 -25.36 -3.66 -8.51
C ALA A 403 -23.87 -3.38 -8.22
N ILE A 404 -22.97 -4.11 -8.89
CA ILE A 404 -21.52 -3.91 -8.85
C ILE A 404 -21.02 -3.70 -10.28
N GLY A 405 -20.33 -2.59 -10.55
CA GLY A 405 -19.79 -2.28 -11.88
C GLY A 405 -18.53 -3.10 -12.21
N ASP A 406 -18.32 -3.38 -13.50
CA ASP A 406 -17.13 -4.10 -13.99
C ASP A 406 -15.84 -3.38 -13.62
N VAL A 407 -15.84 -2.04 -13.64
CA VAL A 407 -14.70 -1.20 -13.23
C VAL A 407 -14.32 -1.40 -11.76
N CYS A 408 -15.29 -1.59 -10.87
CA CYS A 408 -15.05 -1.89 -9.47
C CYS A 408 -14.40 -3.27 -9.31
N VAL A 409 -14.90 -4.27 -10.05
CA VAL A 409 -14.33 -5.63 -10.03
C VAL A 409 -12.92 -5.66 -10.60
N ALA A 410 -12.68 -4.98 -11.71
CA ALA A 410 -11.35 -4.79 -12.27
C ALA A 410 -10.41 -4.15 -11.22
N ALA A 411 -10.84 -3.08 -10.54
CA ALA A 411 -10.06 -2.45 -9.49
C ALA A 411 -9.76 -3.40 -8.31
N LEU A 412 -10.74 -4.18 -7.86
CA LEU A 412 -10.56 -5.19 -6.82
C LEU A 412 -9.58 -6.30 -7.23
N LEU A 413 -9.64 -6.79 -8.47
CA LEU A 413 -8.70 -7.78 -8.99
C LEU A 413 -7.27 -7.23 -9.05
N ARG A 414 -7.11 -5.99 -9.56
CA ARG A 414 -5.80 -5.30 -9.55
C ARG A 414 -5.29 -5.12 -8.12
N LEU A 415 -6.16 -4.79 -7.17
CA LEU A 415 -5.82 -4.72 -5.74
C LEU A 415 -5.39 -6.08 -5.19
N LEU A 416 -6.04 -7.19 -5.53
CA LEU A 416 -5.66 -8.53 -5.06
C LEU A 416 -4.22 -8.89 -5.46
N GLY A 417 -3.83 -8.61 -6.71
CA GLY A 417 -2.46 -8.82 -7.17
C GLY A 417 -1.44 -8.05 -6.32
N ARG A 418 -1.72 -6.77 -6.02
CA ARG A 418 -0.87 -5.91 -5.18
C ARG A 418 -0.83 -6.35 -3.73
N LEU A 419 -1.97 -6.69 -3.14
CA LEU A 419 -2.02 -7.17 -1.76
C LEU A 419 -1.27 -8.50 -1.62
N GLY A 420 -1.38 -9.40 -2.60
CA GLY A 420 -0.63 -10.66 -2.58
C GLY A 420 0.88 -10.49 -2.63
N GLN A 421 1.41 -9.38 -3.19
CA GLN A 421 2.83 -9.04 -3.09
C GLN A 421 3.30 -8.86 -1.64
N MET A 422 2.40 -8.46 -0.74
CA MET A 422 2.69 -8.36 0.68
C MET A 422 2.93 -9.75 1.27
N GLY A 423 2.07 -10.73 0.94
CA GLY A 423 2.26 -12.12 1.36
C GLY A 423 3.55 -12.74 0.84
N LEU A 424 3.94 -12.42 -0.40
CA LEU A 424 5.24 -12.84 -0.94
C LEU A 424 6.41 -12.22 -0.17
N LYS A 425 6.33 -10.91 0.13
CA LYS A 425 7.35 -10.21 0.94
C LYS A 425 7.47 -10.80 2.35
N GLU A 426 6.34 -11.16 2.96
CA GLU A 426 6.25 -11.76 4.30
C GLU A 426 6.53 -13.28 4.30
N LYS A 427 6.86 -13.88 3.15
CA LYS A 427 7.17 -15.32 2.96
C LYS A 427 6.01 -16.27 3.28
N GLU A 428 4.78 -15.80 3.15
CA GLU A 428 3.55 -16.54 3.40
C GLU A 428 3.01 -17.21 2.13
N ILE A 429 3.86 -18.01 1.49
CA ILE A 429 3.65 -18.54 0.13
C ILE A 429 2.36 -19.36 0.03
N GLY A 430 2.01 -20.18 1.02
CA GLY A 430 0.82 -21.04 0.97
C GLY A 430 -0.49 -20.26 0.87
N MET A 431 -0.62 -19.14 1.59
CA MET A 431 -1.80 -18.27 1.48
C MET A 431 -1.83 -17.51 0.15
N VAL A 432 -0.66 -17.12 -0.37
CA VAL A 432 -0.58 -16.51 -1.71
C VAL A 432 -0.98 -17.51 -2.79
N GLN A 433 -0.53 -18.76 -2.71
CA GLN A 433 -0.94 -19.82 -3.63
C GLN A 433 -2.45 -20.09 -3.55
N SER A 434 -3.06 -20.00 -2.36
CA SER A 434 -4.51 -20.10 -2.20
C SER A 434 -5.24 -18.95 -2.92
N LEU A 435 -4.69 -17.73 -2.88
CA LEU A 435 -5.22 -16.60 -3.64
C LEU A 435 -5.07 -16.81 -5.16
N THR A 436 -3.89 -17.25 -5.62
CA THR A 436 -3.64 -17.55 -7.04
C THR A 436 -4.58 -18.63 -7.56
N LYS A 437 -4.81 -19.70 -6.79
CA LYS A 437 -5.79 -20.73 -7.12
C LYS A 437 -7.19 -20.15 -7.22
N GLY A 438 -7.59 -19.31 -6.26
CA GLY A 438 -8.87 -18.60 -6.32
C GLY A 438 -9.03 -17.79 -7.61
N LEU A 439 -8.01 -17.02 -8.01
CA LEU A 439 -8.03 -16.26 -9.28
C LEU A 439 -8.14 -17.16 -10.51
N LYS A 440 -7.46 -18.31 -10.52
CA LYS A 440 -7.55 -19.31 -11.59
C LYS A 440 -8.96 -19.92 -11.66
N ASP A 441 -9.54 -20.28 -10.52
CA ASP A 441 -10.90 -20.80 -10.43
C ASP A 441 -11.92 -19.74 -10.87
N PHE A 442 -11.71 -18.47 -10.52
CA PHE A 442 -12.52 -17.34 -10.99
C PHE A 442 -12.47 -17.19 -12.51
N ALA A 443 -11.27 -17.27 -13.11
CA ALA A 443 -11.12 -17.22 -14.56
C ALA A 443 -11.85 -18.40 -15.24
N ASN A 444 -11.69 -19.60 -14.70
CA ASN A 444 -12.26 -20.83 -15.25
C ASN A 444 -13.78 -20.97 -15.06
N TYR A 445 -14.36 -20.41 -13.99
CA TYR A 445 -15.80 -20.48 -13.70
C TYR A 445 -16.67 -19.92 -14.84
N THR A 446 -16.09 -19.05 -15.69
CA THR A 446 -16.77 -18.48 -16.85
C THR A 446 -16.66 -19.33 -18.13
N GLN A 447 -15.98 -20.48 -18.06
CA GLN A 447 -15.81 -21.55 -19.06
C GLN A 447 -15.80 -21.17 -20.56
N GLY A 448 -15.19 -20.03 -20.82
CA GLY A 448 -14.90 -19.47 -22.13
C GLY A 448 -14.87 -17.96 -21.94
N TYR A 449 -13.68 -17.35 -21.95
CA TYR A 449 -13.49 -15.90 -21.77
C TYR A 449 -14.41 -15.02 -22.65
N ALA A 450 -15.08 -15.60 -23.65
CA ALA A 450 -16.16 -15.02 -24.45
C ALA A 450 -17.22 -14.24 -23.63
N ASP A 451 -17.53 -14.63 -22.40
CA ASP A 451 -18.48 -13.88 -21.58
C ASP A 451 -17.80 -12.81 -20.69
N MET A 452 -16.58 -12.97 -20.21
CA MET A 452 -16.00 -11.98 -19.28
C MET A 452 -15.66 -10.66 -19.99
N PRO A 453 -16.03 -9.47 -19.46
CA PRO A 453 -15.61 -8.20 -20.05
C PRO A 453 -14.09 -8.13 -20.18
N TRP A 454 -13.61 -7.64 -21.32
CA TRP A 454 -12.19 -7.61 -21.67
C TRP A 454 -11.33 -6.94 -20.59
N GLU A 455 -11.84 -5.88 -19.99
CA GLU A 455 -11.19 -5.10 -18.94
C GLU A 455 -11.01 -5.90 -17.64
N VAL A 456 -11.99 -6.74 -17.33
CA VAL A 456 -11.94 -7.65 -16.18
C VAL A 456 -10.94 -8.78 -16.46
N GLN A 457 -10.93 -9.33 -17.69
CA GLN A 457 -9.94 -10.32 -18.08
C GLN A 457 -8.50 -9.79 -17.97
N LEU A 458 -8.23 -8.59 -18.49
CA LEU A 458 -6.94 -7.93 -18.34
C LEU A 458 -6.56 -7.74 -16.86
N SER A 459 -7.53 -7.45 -16.00
CA SER A 459 -7.29 -7.30 -14.56
C SER A 459 -6.92 -8.63 -13.89
N VAL A 460 -7.56 -9.74 -14.28
CA VAL A 460 -7.15 -11.09 -13.85
C VAL A 460 -5.74 -11.42 -14.33
N PHE A 461 -5.42 -11.11 -15.59
CA PHE A 461 -4.09 -11.30 -16.15
C PHE A 461 -3.03 -10.57 -15.32
N TYR A 462 -3.21 -9.27 -15.07
CA TYR A 462 -2.22 -8.50 -14.33
C TYR A 462 -2.14 -8.91 -12.86
N ALA A 463 -3.26 -9.27 -12.23
CA ALA A 463 -3.25 -9.81 -10.88
C ALA A 463 -2.44 -11.12 -10.80
N THR A 464 -2.64 -12.01 -11.76
CA THR A 464 -1.92 -13.29 -11.86
C THR A 464 -0.43 -13.07 -12.11
N HIS A 465 -0.07 -12.12 -12.99
CA HIS A 465 1.32 -11.72 -13.19
C HIS A 465 1.96 -11.20 -11.89
N ASP A 466 1.24 -10.35 -11.15
CA ASP A 466 1.76 -9.87 -9.88
C ASP A 466 2.03 -11.06 -8.95
N LEU A 467 1.10 -12.01 -8.80
CA LEU A 467 1.28 -13.19 -7.94
C LEU A 467 2.27 -14.24 -8.46
N ALA A 468 2.76 -14.11 -9.70
CA ALA A 468 3.61 -15.10 -10.35
C ALA A 468 4.84 -15.53 -9.53
N PRO A 469 5.55 -14.67 -8.77
CA PRO A 469 6.70 -15.12 -7.97
C PRO A 469 6.37 -16.20 -6.93
N GLY A 470 5.10 -16.37 -6.53
CA GLY A 470 4.67 -17.45 -5.63
C GLY A 470 4.59 -18.83 -6.30
N ASN A 471 4.33 -18.87 -7.61
CA ASN A 471 4.39 -20.08 -8.45
C ASN A 471 4.57 -19.71 -9.93
N PRO A 472 5.80 -19.41 -10.40
CA PRO A 472 6.01 -18.85 -11.73
C PRO A 472 5.57 -19.78 -12.87
N ARG A 473 5.75 -21.10 -12.70
CA ARG A 473 5.42 -22.09 -13.74
C ARG A 473 3.91 -22.18 -13.98
N GLU A 474 3.13 -22.29 -12.90
CA GLU A 474 1.67 -22.33 -13.00
C GLU A 474 1.10 -21.01 -13.52
N ALA A 475 1.65 -19.87 -13.09
CA ALA A 475 1.27 -18.57 -13.62
C ALA A 475 1.57 -18.46 -15.13
N LEU A 476 2.75 -18.90 -15.58
CA LEU A 476 3.10 -18.89 -17.00
C LEU A 476 2.17 -19.77 -17.83
N GLU A 477 1.84 -20.97 -17.35
CA GLU A 477 0.92 -21.89 -18.02
C GLU A 477 -0.48 -21.28 -18.17
N ALA A 478 -1.03 -20.70 -17.10
CA ALA A 478 -2.34 -20.06 -17.12
C ALA A 478 -2.37 -18.87 -18.10
N LEU A 479 -1.37 -17.99 -18.03
CA LEU A 479 -1.30 -16.79 -18.87
C LEU A 479 -1.04 -17.11 -20.35
N SER A 480 -0.22 -18.14 -20.63
CA SER A 480 0.04 -18.58 -22.00
C SER A 480 -1.19 -19.24 -22.63
N SER A 481 -1.98 -19.96 -21.83
CA SER A 481 -3.24 -20.56 -22.29
C SER A 481 -4.25 -19.48 -22.65
N TRP A 482 -4.42 -18.47 -21.77
CA TRP A 482 -5.25 -17.29 -22.05
C TRP A 482 -4.81 -16.54 -23.31
N GLN A 483 -3.51 -16.33 -23.52
CA GLN A 483 -3.01 -15.61 -24.69
C GLN A 483 -3.35 -16.31 -26.02
N LYS A 484 -3.35 -17.65 -26.07
CA LYS A 484 -3.62 -18.40 -27.31
C LYS A 484 -5.04 -18.16 -27.85
N GLU A 485 -5.96 -17.80 -26.97
CA GLU A 485 -7.37 -17.57 -27.31
C GLU A 485 -7.61 -16.14 -27.83
N ILE A 486 -6.60 -15.26 -27.81
CA ILE A 486 -6.73 -13.83 -28.11
C ILE A 486 -5.79 -13.40 -29.23
N GLN A 487 -6.34 -12.75 -30.26
CA GLN A 487 -5.61 -12.42 -31.47
C GLN A 487 -4.71 -11.17 -31.35
N ALA A 488 -5.08 -10.20 -30.49
CA ALA A 488 -4.32 -8.98 -30.26
C ALA A 488 -4.24 -8.66 -28.76
N VAL A 489 -3.02 -8.66 -28.21
CA VAL A 489 -2.78 -8.36 -26.79
C VAL A 489 -1.96 -7.08 -26.62
N PRO A 490 -2.16 -6.32 -25.52
CA PRO A 490 -1.38 -5.13 -25.24
C PRO A 490 0.12 -5.43 -25.06
N PRO A 491 1.03 -4.49 -25.38
CA PRO A 491 2.47 -4.67 -25.21
C PRO A 491 2.89 -5.10 -23.79
N ALA A 492 2.18 -4.62 -22.75
CA ALA A 492 2.42 -5.00 -21.38
C ALA A 492 2.27 -6.50 -21.14
N VAL A 493 1.25 -7.14 -21.75
CA VAL A 493 1.00 -8.59 -21.65
C VAL A 493 2.21 -9.37 -22.14
N THR A 494 2.72 -9.03 -23.33
CA THR A 494 3.90 -9.68 -23.91
C THR A 494 5.14 -9.48 -23.03
N SER A 495 5.33 -8.28 -22.48
CA SER A 495 6.42 -8.00 -21.55
C SER A 495 6.31 -8.83 -20.26
N CYS A 496 5.11 -8.91 -19.68
CA CYS A 496 4.81 -9.69 -18.49
C CYS A 496 5.10 -11.18 -18.67
N ILE A 497 4.65 -11.77 -19.77
CA ILE A 497 4.93 -13.18 -20.09
C ILE A 497 6.44 -13.41 -20.19
N LYS A 498 7.17 -12.54 -20.90
CA LYS A 498 8.64 -12.61 -20.98
C LYS A 498 9.31 -12.55 -19.60
N GLN A 499 8.85 -11.65 -18.71
CA GLN A 499 9.37 -11.55 -17.34
C GLN A 499 9.15 -12.82 -16.54
N ILE A 500 7.96 -13.42 -16.62
CA ILE A 500 7.65 -14.68 -15.92
C ILE A 500 8.47 -15.84 -16.51
N THR A 501 8.62 -15.91 -17.84
CA THR A 501 9.49 -16.91 -18.47
C THR A 501 10.93 -16.82 -17.98
N MET A 502 11.46 -15.61 -17.81
CA MET A 502 12.78 -15.41 -17.21
C MET A 502 12.82 -15.90 -15.75
N LEU A 503 11.78 -15.65 -14.96
CA LEU A 503 11.67 -16.15 -13.58
C LEU A 503 11.63 -17.68 -13.51
N CYS A 504 11.01 -18.36 -14.48
CA CYS A 504 10.98 -19.83 -14.51
C CYS A 504 12.35 -20.46 -14.81
N ASN A 505 13.27 -19.69 -15.41
CA ASN A 505 14.61 -20.11 -15.80
C ASN A 505 15.69 -19.75 -14.77
N LEU A 506 15.32 -19.05 -13.70
CA LEU A 506 16.13 -18.81 -12.51
C LEU A 506 15.91 -19.92 -11.49
#